data_AF-A0A150AN54-F1
#
_entry.id   AF-A0A150AN54-F1
#
_cell.length_a   1.000
_cell.length_b   1.000
_cell.length_c   1.000
_cell.angle_alpha   90.00
_cell.angle_beta   90.00
_cell.angle_gamma   90.00
#
_symmetry.space_group_name_H-M   'P 1'
#
loop_
_entity.id
_entity.type
_entity.pdbx_description
1 polymer ?
#
loop_
_entity_poly.entity_id
_entity_poly.type
_entity_poly.pdbx_seq_one_letter_code
_entity_poly.pdbx_strand_id
1 'polypeptide(L)'
;MEIKEIKDRVKIEHNRELIDKVKEQLHREKRMRQVLSIFAKSFSIFLLLVFFHLANQVKVHQFILEQVNKAYINVETIERSRLITYSLQGVAMELKQGNYSDAKEILKELPQSHHKDWFVSLTYLGLKDFETSQEYLVKISTQTDHLYHDNIDYTFCMKYHVIQVRNFYDQEGKKYLGRTAE
;
A
#
# COMPACT_ATOMS: atom_id res chain seq x y z
N MET A 1 -5.61 -62.44 47.58
CA MET A 1 -5.51 -61.09 46.99
C MET A 1 -6.66 -60.27 47.53
N GLU A 2 -6.37 -59.29 48.38
CA GLU A 2 -7.41 -58.53 49.09
C GLU A 2 -8.03 -57.50 48.15
N ILE A 3 -9.36 -57.31 48.24
CA ILE A 3 -10.16 -56.38 47.40
C ILE A 3 -9.55 -54.97 47.36
N LYS A 4 -8.81 -54.58 48.41
CA LYS A 4 -8.12 -53.30 48.54
C LYS A 4 -6.99 -53.13 47.52
N GLU A 5 -6.16 -54.16 47.30
CA GLU A 5 -5.08 -54.12 46.29
C GLU A 5 -5.64 -53.96 44.87
N ILE A 6 -6.76 -54.61 44.58
CA ILE A 6 -7.43 -54.50 43.27
C ILE A 6 -7.92 -53.07 43.05
N LYS A 7 -8.55 -52.48 44.08
CA LYS A 7 -9.09 -51.11 44.03
C LYS A 7 -7.98 -50.07 43.87
N ASP A 8 -6.84 -50.27 44.52
CA ASP A 8 -5.68 -49.39 44.39
C ASP A 8 -5.03 -49.50 43.01
N ARG A 9 -4.92 -50.70 42.44
CA ARG A 9 -4.43 -50.87 41.06
C ARG A 9 -5.32 -50.18 40.03
N VAL A 10 -6.65 -50.35 40.12
CA VAL A 10 -7.60 -49.69 39.22
C VAL A 10 -7.47 -48.16 39.31
N LYS A 11 -7.27 -47.62 40.51
CA LYS A 11 -7.05 -46.18 40.72
C LYS A 11 -5.73 -45.69 40.13
N ILE A 12 -4.67 -46.47 40.24
CA ILE A 12 -3.36 -46.16 39.63
C ILE A 12 -3.44 -46.16 38.10
N GLU A 13 -4.10 -47.16 37.52
CA GLU A 13 -4.33 -47.26 36.07
C GLU A 13 -5.11 -46.05 35.54
N HIS A 14 -6.20 -45.69 36.21
CA HIS A 14 -7.03 -44.54 35.85
C HIS A 14 -6.26 -43.21 35.94
N ASN A 15 -5.45 -43.04 36.99
CA ASN A 15 -4.61 -41.86 37.15
C ASN A 15 -3.52 -41.79 36.07
N ARG A 16 -2.95 -42.93 35.66
CA ARG A 16 -2.00 -42.97 34.54
C ARG A 16 -2.65 -42.53 33.23
N GLU A 17 -3.82 -43.07 32.90
CA GLU A 17 -4.55 -42.65 31.69
C GLU A 17 -4.87 -41.15 31.68
N LEU A 18 -5.26 -40.59 32.81
CA LEU A 18 -5.50 -39.15 32.97
C LEU A 18 -4.23 -38.34 32.73
N ILE A 19 -3.11 -38.74 33.34
CA ILE A 19 -1.81 -38.08 33.17
C ILE A 19 -1.36 -38.14 31.71
N ASP A 20 -1.54 -39.27 31.03
CA ASP A 20 -1.12 -39.44 29.65
C ASP A 20 -1.99 -38.60 28.69
N LYS A 21 -3.30 -38.51 28.93
CA LYS A 21 -4.19 -37.59 28.21
C LYS A 21 -3.77 -36.12 28.37
N VAL A 22 -3.43 -35.70 29.59
CA VAL A 22 -2.96 -34.33 29.86
C VAL A 22 -1.61 -34.07 29.17
N LYS A 23 -0.67 -35.03 29.21
CA LYS A 23 0.61 -34.91 28.50
C LYS A 23 0.41 -34.79 26.99
N GLU A 24 -0.48 -35.60 26.40
CA GLU A 24 -0.79 -35.50 24.98
C GLU A 24 -1.39 -34.14 24.62
N GLN A 25 -2.31 -33.61 25.42
CA GLN A 25 -2.88 -32.29 25.22
C GLN A 25 -1.81 -31.20 25.29
N LEU A 26 -0.96 -31.20 26.32
CA LEU A 26 0.15 -30.26 26.46
C LEU A 26 1.13 -30.33 25.26
N HIS A 27 1.43 -31.54 24.78
CA HIS A 27 2.28 -31.72 23.60
C HIS A 27 1.63 -31.24 22.31
N ARG A 28 0.30 -31.41 22.15
CA ARG A 28 -0.45 -30.88 21.00
C ARG A 28 -0.48 -29.36 21.02
N GLU A 29 -0.76 -28.74 22.17
CA GLU A 29 -0.75 -27.28 22.31
C GLU A 29 0.64 -26.69 22.04
N LYS A 30 1.69 -27.31 22.58
CA LYS A 30 3.07 -26.86 22.33
C LYS A 30 3.41 -26.95 20.84
N ARG A 31 3.05 -28.05 20.16
CA ARG A 31 3.22 -28.18 18.71
C ARG A 31 2.41 -27.13 17.93
N MET A 32 1.16 -26.91 18.31
CA MET A 32 0.29 -25.93 17.64
C MET A 32 0.84 -24.50 17.79
N ARG A 33 1.33 -24.11 18.98
CA ARG A 33 2.01 -22.81 19.16
C ARG A 33 3.28 -22.69 18.33
N GLN A 34 4.07 -23.76 18.23
CA GLN A 34 5.28 -23.76 17.38
C GLN A 34 4.92 -23.60 15.91
N VAL A 35 3.92 -24.33 15.41
CA VAL A 35 3.43 -24.20 14.03
C VAL A 35 2.93 -22.79 13.76
N LEU A 36 2.07 -22.24 14.64
CA LEU A 36 1.59 -20.85 14.53
C LEU A 36 2.74 -19.84 14.54
N SER A 37 3.75 -20.03 15.39
CA SER A 37 4.93 -19.16 15.42
C SER A 37 5.73 -19.22 14.12
N ILE A 38 5.92 -20.41 13.56
CA ILE A 38 6.60 -20.60 12.27
C ILE A 38 5.79 -19.93 11.17
N PHE A 39 4.48 -20.18 11.09
CA PHE A 39 3.60 -19.52 10.13
C PHE A 39 3.64 -18.00 10.23
N ALA A 40 3.56 -17.45 11.44
CA ALA A 40 3.65 -16.00 11.65
C ALA A 40 4.99 -15.43 11.15
N LYS A 41 6.11 -16.10 11.47
CA LYS A 41 7.44 -15.69 10.97
C LYS A 41 7.53 -15.76 9.46
N SER A 42 7.11 -16.87 8.86
CA SER A 42 7.09 -17.07 7.41
C SER A 42 6.20 -16.05 6.71
N PHE A 43 5.04 -15.73 7.27
CA PHE A 43 4.12 -14.73 6.75
C PHE A 43 4.72 -13.33 6.84
N SER A 44 5.36 -12.96 7.96
CA SER A 44 6.06 -11.68 8.08
C SER A 44 7.22 -11.55 7.08
N ILE A 45 8.00 -12.61 6.87
CA ILE A 45 9.06 -12.64 5.85
C ILE A 45 8.46 -12.50 4.45
N PHE A 46 7.35 -13.19 4.17
CA PHE A 46 6.66 -13.09 2.90
C PHE A 46 6.15 -11.66 2.63
N LEU A 47 5.49 -11.04 3.61
CA LEU A 47 5.04 -9.64 3.51
C LEU A 47 6.21 -8.68 3.30
N LEU A 48 7.33 -8.90 3.99
CA LEU A 48 8.55 -8.11 3.82
C LEU A 48 9.12 -8.27 2.39
N LEU A 49 9.14 -9.48 1.84
CA LEU A 49 9.57 -9.74 0.46
C LEU A 49 8.65 -9.08 -0.56
N VAL A 50 7.34 -9.13 -0.37
CA VAL A 50 6.36 -8.43 -1.20
C VAL A 50 6.59 -6.92 -1.15
N PHE A 51 6.83 -6.36 0.04
CA PHE A 51 7.14 -4.94 0.20
C PHE A 51 8.43 -4.57 -0.54
N PHE A 52 9.52 -5.32 -0.39
CA PHE A 52 10.78 -5.05 -1.10
C PHE A 52 10.63 -5.19 -2.62
N HIS A 53 9.87 -6.18 -3.08
CA HIS A 53 9.59 -6.36 -4.50
C HIS A 53 8.87 -5.13 -5.08
N LEU A 54 7.82 -4.66 -4.41
CA LEU A 54 7.10 -3.45 -4.79
C LEU A 54 7.98 -2.21 -4.71
N ALA A 55 8.76 -2.05 -3.64
CA ALA A 55 9.66 -0.92 -3.45
C ALA A 55 10.71 -0.78 -4.55
N ASN A 56 11.22 -1.90 -5.07
CA ASN A 56 12.18 -1.90 -6.17
C ASN A 56 11.54 -1.61 -7.54
N GLN A 57 10.28 -1.98 -7.73
CA GLN A 57 9.59 -1.78 -9.01
C GLN A 57 8.92 -0.41 -9.14
N VAL A 58 8.45 0.17 -8.03
CA VAL A 58 7.69 1.42 -8.07
C VAL A 58 8.65 2.61 -8.25
N LYS A 59 8.67 3.16 -9.47
CA LYS A 59 9.30 4.45 -9.78
C LYS A 59 8.23 5.54 -9.80
N VAL A 60 8.52 6.69 -9.18
CA VAL A 60 7.62 7.86 -9.12
C VAL A 60 7.08 8.23 -10.50
N HIS A 61 7.97 8.37 -11.48
CA HIS A 61 7.58 8.77 -12.82
C HIS A 61 6.70 7.74 -13.53
N GLN A 62 6.99 6.45 -13.38
CA GLN A 62 6.16 5.37 -13.96
C GLN A 62 4.78 5.34 -13.31
N PHE A 63 4.72 5.51 -11.98
CA PHE A 63 3.45 5.61 -11.26
C PHE A 63 2.62 6.80 -11.76
N ILE A 64 3.22 7.99 -11.87
CA ILE A 64 2.53 9.18 -12.40
C ILE A 64 2.05 8.93 -13.83
N LEU A 65 2.88 8.34 -14.69
CA LEU A 65 2.51 8.03 -16.07
C LEU A 65 1.32 7.07 -16.17
N GLU A 66 1.28 6.02 -15.35
CA GLU A 66 0.12 5.13 -15.23
C GLU A 66 -1.16 5.91 -14.88
N GLN A 67 -1.07 6.83 -13.90
CA GLN A 67 -2.22 7.61 -13.43
C GLN A 67 -2.68 8.68 -14.43
N VAL A 68 -1.74 9.31 -15.15
CA VAL A 68 -2.06 10.26 -16.23
C VAL A 68 -2.76 9.54 -17.37
N ASN A 69 -2.35 8.31 -17.72
CA ASN A 69 -3.01 7.55 -18.79
C ASN A 69 -4.42 7.07 -18.42
N LYS A 70 -4.72 6.94 -17.12
CA LYS A 70 -6.09 6.68 -16.64
C LYS A 70 -6.98 7.94 -16.66
N ALA A 71 -6.38 9.13 -16.76
CA ALA A 71 -7.15 10.37 -16.79
C ALA A 71 -7.85 10.53 -18.14
N TYR A 72 -9.18 10.41 -18.13
CA TYR A 72 -10.00 10.71 -19.29
C TYR A 72 -10.13 12.23 -19.45
N ILE A 73 -9.68 12.78 -20.57
CA ILE A 73 -9.92 14.19 -20.94
C ILE A 73 -10.88 14.19 -22.12
N ASN A 74 -12.17 14.42 -21.89
CA ASN A 74 -13.15 14.51 -22.97
C ASN A 74 -13.04 15.88 -23.67
N VAL A 75 -12.78 15.87 -24.97
CA VAL A 75 -12.51 17.08 -25.76
C VAL A 75 -13.79 17.66 -26.41
N GLU A 76 -14.92 16.96 -26.36
CA GLU A 76 -16.09 17.29 -27.20
C GLU A 76 -17.03 18.37 -26.67
N THR A 77 -16.72 19.06 -25.57
CA THR A 77 -17.59 20.12 -25.04
C THR A 77 -17.01 21.50 -25.32
N ILE A 78 -17.84 22.37 -25.94
CA ILE A 78 -17.91 23.85 -25.99
C ILE A 78 -16.58 24.66 -26.03
N GLU A 79 -16.51 25.74 -26.81
CA GLU A 79 -15.28 26.53 -27.02
C GLU A 79 -14.54 27.02 -25.74
N ARG A 80 -15.25 27.36 -24.65
CA ARG A 80 -14.61 27.69 -23.36
C ARG A 80 -13.98 26.49 -22.67
N SER A 81 -14.62 25.32 -22.76
CA SER A 81 -14.05 24.05 -22.29
C SER A 81 -12.89 23.61 -23.18
N ARG A 82 -12.80 24.07 -24.43
CA ARG A 82 -11.68 23.77 -25.33
C ARG A 82 -10.34 24.31 -24.82
N LEU A 83 -10.29 25.56 -24.34
CA LEU A 83 -9.05 26.13 -23.78
C LEU A 83 -8.62 25.39 -22.50
N ILE A 84 -9.57 25.12 -21.61
CA ILE A 84 -9.33 24.34 -20.38
C ILE A 84 -8.81 22.94 -20.73
N THR A 85 -9.42 22.30 -21.73
CA THR A 85 -9.00 20.98 -22.22
C THR A 85 -7.59 21.01 -22.81
N TYR A 86 -7.23 22.03 -23.61
CA TYR A 86 -5.86 22.17 -24.11
C TYR A 86 -4.85 22.37 -22.98
N SER A 87 -5.18 23.18 -21.97
CA SER A 87 -4.32 23.35 -20.79
C SER A 87 -4.18 22.05 -20.00
N LEU A 88 -5.26 21.29 -19.81
CA LEU A 88 -5.21 19.97 -19.16
C LEU A 88 -4.39 18.95 -19.98
N GLN A 89 -4.45 19.00 -21.31
CA GLN A 89 -3.59 18.20 -22.19
C GLN A 89 -2.11 18.61 -22.05
N GLY A 90 -1.85 19.92 -21.96
CA GLY A 90 -0.51 20.45 -21.66
C GLY A 90 0.03 19.90 -20.35
N VAL A 91 -0.75 19.97 -19.27
CA VAL A 91 -0.40 19.38 -17.97
C VAL A 91 -0.10 17.89 -18.10
N ALA A 92 -0.96 17.13 -18.78
CA ALA A 92 -0.75 15.71 -18.98
C ALA A 92 0.54 15.41 -19.76
N MET A 93 0.91 16.25 -20.73
CA MET A 93 2.16 16.14 -21.48
C MET A 93 3.38 16.42 -20.60
N GLU A 94 3.36 17.52 -19.83
CA GLU A 94 4.45 17.85 -18.90
C GLU A 94 4.66 16.76 -17.84
N LEU A 95 3.58 16.22 -17.28
CA LEU A 95 3.63 15.09 -16.34
C LEU A 95 4.25 13.83 -16.97
N LYS A 96 3.92 13.52 -18.22
CA LYS A 96 4.51 12.40 -18.98
C LYS A 96 5.99 12.60 -19.29
N GLN A 97 6.45 13.84 -19.37
CA GLN A 97 7.87 14.18 -19.56
C GLN A 97 8.64 14.29 -18.24
N GLY A 98 7.93 14.35 -17.11
CA GLY A 98 8.53 14.54 -15.78
C GLY A 98 8.79 16.00 -15.41
N ASN A 99 8.26 16.95 -16.19
CA ASN A 99 8.39 18.40 -15.97
C ASN A 99 7.33 18.88 -14.96
N TYR A 100 7.45 18.44 -13.71
CA TYR A 100 6.43 18.71 -12.69
C TYR A 100 6.29 20.20 -12.33
N SER A 101 7.37 20.98 -12.45
CA SER A 101 7.34 22.43 -12.21
C SER A 101 6.48 23.15 -13.24
N ASP A 102 6.61 22.81 -14.52
CA ASP A 102 5.84 23.44 -15.60
C ASP A 102 4.36 23.02 -15.51
N ALA A 103 4.10 21.75 -15.19
CA ALA A 103 2.76 21.26 -14.89
C ALA A 103 2.09 22.05 -13.75
N LYS A 104 2.85 22.40 -12.70
CA LYS A 104 2.35 23.21 -11.57
C LYS A 104 1.96 24.62 -12.01
N GLU A 105 2.76 25.28 -12.85
CA GLU A 105 2.45 26.62 -13.33
C GLU A 105 1.17 26.63 -14.19
N ILE A 106 1.00 25.67 -15.10
CA ILE A 106 -0.24 25.55 -15.89
C ILE A 106 -1.46 25.30 -14.99
N LEU A 107 -1.33 24.47 -13.96
CA LEU A 107 -2.42 24.15 -13.04
C LEU A 107 -2.90 25.33 -12.19
N LYS A 108 -2.06 26.32 -11.90
CA LYS A 108 -2.46 27.52 -11.13
C LYS A 108 -3.54 28.32 -11.85
N GLU A 109 -3.40 28.47 -13.16
CA GLU A 109 -4.28 29.28 -14.01
C GLU A 109 -5.61 28.59 -14.35
N LEU A 110 -5.70 27.27 -14.13
CA LEU A 110 -6.92 26.52 -14.44
C LEU A 110 -8.01 26.71 -13.38
N PRO A 111 -9.30 26.75 -13.77
CA PRO A 111 -10.40 26.75 -12.80
C PRO A 111 -10.48 25.42 -12.05
N GLN A 112 -11.15 25.43 -10.88
CA GLN A 112 -11.37 24.23 -10.09
C GLN A 112 -12.18 23.19 -10.88
N SER A 113 -11.71 21.95 -10.89
CA SER A 113 -12.34 20.81 -11.57
C SER A 113 -11.79 19.49 -11.05
N HIS A 114 -12.51 18.40 -11.25
CA HIS A 114 -12.04 17.07 -10.84
C HIS A 114 -10.70 16.68 -11.49
N HIS A 115 -10.49 17.09 -12.75
CA HIS A 115 -9.22 16.90 -13.46
C HIS A 115 -8.09 17.72 -12.86
N LYS A 116 -8.36 18.97 -12.47
CA LYS A 116 -7.38 19.81 -11.78
C LYS A 116 -6.96 19.16 -10.46
N ASP A 117 -7.91 18.75 -9.62
CA ASP A 117 -7.60 18.11 -8.34
C ASP A 117 -6.73 16.86 -8.52
N TRP A 118 -7.06 16.02 -9.51
CA TRP A 118 -6.28 14.82 -9.84
C TRP A 118 -4.85 15.18 -10.29
N PHE A 119 -4.71 16.06 -11.27
CA PHE A 119 -3.38 16.43 -11.77
C PHE A 119 -2.55 17.20 -10.75
N VAL A 120 -3.17 18.02 -9.90
CA VAL A 120 -2.48 18.65 -8.77
C VAL A 120 -1.88 17.60 -7.85
N SER A 121 -2.64 16.57 -7.47
CA SER A 121 -2.14 15.50 -6.60
C SER A 121 -0.90 14.79 -7.19
N LEU A 122 -0.89 14.54 -8.50
CA LEU A 122 0.21 13.91 -9.23
C LEU A 122 1.41 14.85 -9.42
N THR A 123 1.18 16.11 -9.72
CA THR A 123 2.22 17.13 -9.86
C THR A 123 2.99 17.30 -8.56
N TYR A 124 2.29 17.48 -7.44
CA TYR A 124 2.95 17.65 -6.14
C TYR A 124 3.64 16.36 -5.66
N LEU A 125 3.11 15.18 -6.02
CA LEU A 125 3.84 13.91 -5.83
C LEU A 125 5.18 13.91 -6.60
N GLY A 126 5.19 14.35 -7.85
CA GLY A 126 6.41 14.46 -8.67
C GLY A 126 7.41 15.47 -8.10
N LEU A 127 6.92 16.56 -7.51
CA LEU A 127 7.71 17.57 -6.80
C LEU A 127 8.15 17.13 -5.40
N LYS A 128 7.76 15.93 -4.95
CA LYS A 128 8.05 15.38 -3.60
C LYS A 128 7.42 16.19 -2.46
N ASP A 129 6.40 16.97 -2.76
CA ASP A 129 5.57 17.67 -1.79
C ASP A 129 4.38 16.76 -1.46
N PHE A 130 4.65 15.84 -0.52
CA PHE A 130 3.70 14.80 -0.14
C PHE A 130 2.53 15.34 0.67
N GLU A 131 2.71 16.43 1.40
CA GLU A 131 1.66 17.05 2.20
C GLU A 131 0.55 17.59 1.28
N THR A 132 0.92 18.42 0.30
CA THR A 132 -0.03 18.97 -0.68
C THR A 132 -0.63 17.85 -1.52
N SER A 133 0.19 16.90 -1.97
CA SER A 133 -0.31 15.75 -2.73
C SER A 133 -1.36 14.95 -1.95
N GLN A 134 -1.13 14.69 -0.66
CA GLN A 134 -2.03 13.95 0.20
C GLN A 134 -3.32 14.71 0.49
N GLU A 135 -3.26 16.03 0.68
CA GLU A 135 -4.44 16.88 0.87
C GLU A 135 -5.43 16.69 -0.30
N TYR A 136 -4.93 16.75 -1.53
CA TYR A 136 -5.76 16.53 -2.73
C TYR A 136 -6.26 15.08 -2.84
N LEU A 137 -5.44 14.09 -2.50
CA LEU A 137 -5.91 12.69 -2.50
C LEU A 137 -7.01 12.44 -1.46
N VAL A 138 -6.92 13.05 -0.28
CA VAL A 138 -7.98 12.98 0.74
C VAL A 138 -9.26 13.66 0.23
N LYS A 139 -9.14 14.84 -0.39
CA LYS A 139 -10.27 15.51 -1.02
C LYS A 139 -10.97 14.61 -2.05
N ILE A 140 -10.20 13.99 -2.96
CA ILE A 140 -10.73 13.12 -4.02
C ILE A 140 -11.38 11.86 -3.46
N SER A 141 -10.74 11.21 -2.48
CA SER A 141 -11.24 9.96 -1.87
C SER A 141 -12.43 10.17 -0.95
N THR A 142 -12.64 11.36 -0.40
CA THR A 142 -13.81 11.66 0.45
C THR A 142 -15.04 12.12 -0.35
N GLN A 143 -14.83 12.62 -1.56
CA GLN A 143 -15.90 13.05 -2.47
C GLN A 143 -16.34 11.89 -3.38
N THR A 144 -17.45 11.21 -3.02
CA THR A 144 -17.94 10.03 -3.77
C THR A 144 -18.40 10.34 -5.20
N ASP A 145 -18.71 11.60 -5.50
CA ASP A 145 -19.07 12.10 -6.82
C ASP A 145 -17.85 12.57 -7.65
N HIS A 146 -16.65 12.56 -7.05
CA HIS A 146 -15.44 12.94 -7.75
C HIS A 146 -15.09 11.90 -8.81
N LEU A 147 -14.73 12.36 -10.01
CA LEU A 147 -14.49 11.49 -11.19
C LEU A 147 -13.42 10.41 -10.93
N TYR A 148 -12.48 10.71 -10.04
CA TYR A 148 -11.33 9.87 -9.71
C TYR A 148 -11.42 9.19 -8.34
N HIS A 149 -12.60 9.22 -7.70
CA HIS A 149 -12.81 8.59 -6.40
C HIS A 149 -12.37 7.11 -6.41
N ASP A 150 -12.90 6.34 -7.36
CA ASP A 150 -12.62 4.91 -7.50
C ASP A 150 -11.19 4.59 -7.99
N ASN A 151 -10.45 5.58 -8.50
CA ASN A 151 -9.06 5.40 -8.91
C ASN A 151 -8.11 5.33 -7.70
N ILE A 152 -8.53 5.81 -6.53
CA ILE A 152 -7.76 5.73 -5.27
C ILE A 152 -8.12 4.43 -4.53
N ASP A 153 -7.75 3.31 -5.15
CA ASP A 153 -7.93 1.99 -4.57
C ASP A 153 -6.78 1.61 -3.61
N TYR A 154 -6.88 0.43 -3.00
CA TYR A 154 -5.82 -0.09 -2.12
C TYR A 154 -4.46 -0.19 -2.81
N THR A 155 -4.43 -0.52 -4.10
CA THR A 155 -3.18 -0.67 -4.86
C THR A 155 -2.52 0.69 -5.10
N PHE A 156 -3.31 1.72 -5.41
CA PHE A 156 -2.87 3.10 -5.49
C PHE A 156 -2.24 3.54 -4.17
N CYS A 157 -2.96 3.36 -3.06
CA CYS A 157 -2.49 3.75 -1.72
C CYS A 157 -1.17 3.05 -1.34
N MET A 158 -1.04 1.75 -1.63
CA MET A 158 0.19 1.02 -1.37
C MET A 158 1.37 1.55 -2.20
N LYS A 159 1.18 1.76 -3.51
CA LYS A 159 2.23 2.33 -4.38
C LYS A 159 2.63 3.74 -3.93
N TYR A 160 1.66 4.58 -3.59
CA TYR A 160 1.87 5.93 -3.07
C TYR A 160 2.68 5.93 -1.77
N HIS A 161 2.30 5.06 -0.81
CA HIS A 161 3.01 4.95 0.46
C HIS A 161 4.45 4.47 0.28
N VAL A 162 4.68 3.48 -0.59
CA VAL A 162 6.02 3.01 -0.94
C VAL A 162 6.88 4.17 -1.48
N ILE A 163 6.31 5.04 -2.32
CA ILE A 163 7.00 6.23 -2.84
C ILE A 163 7.36 7.20 -1.70
N GLN A 164 6.41 7.52 -0.81
CA GLN A 164 6.64 8.41 0.34
C GLN A 164 7.77 7.90 1.22
N VAL A 165 7.69 6.64 1.64
CA VAL A 165 8.69 6.02 2.51
C VAL A 165 10.04 6.01 1.83
N ARG A 166 10.14 5.58 0.57
CA ARG A 166 11.42 5.59 -0.15
C ARG A 166 12.06 6.98 -0.19
N ASN A 167 11.27 8.01 -0.45
CA ASN A 167 11.77 9.39 -0.52
C ASN A 167 12.36 9.87 0.81
N PHE A 168 11.70 9.57 1.92
CA PHE A 168 12.17 9.89 3.27
C PHE A 168 13.58 9.32 3.52
N TYR A 169 13.81 8.05 3.19
CA TYR A 169 15.12 7.42 3.38
C TYR A 169 16.19 7.91 2.40
N ASP A 170 15.81 8.17 1.13
CA ASP A 170 16.72 8.76 0.14
C ASP A 170 17.18 10.19 0.54
N GLN A 171 16.32 10.97 1.22
CA GLN A 171 16.65 12.31 1.73
C GLN A 171 17.60 12.30 2.93
N GLU A 172 17.51 11.30 3.82
CA GLU A 172 18.40 11.18 4.99
C GLU A 172 19.80 10.63 4.66
N GLY A 173 20.13 10.40 3.39
CA GLY A 173 21.37 9.73 2.98
C GLY A 173 21.44 8.26 3.43
N LYS A 174 20.37 7.74 4.04
CA LYS A 174 20.22 6.35 4.45
C LYS A 174 19.73 5.56 3.26
N LYS A 175 20.65 5.02 2.46
CA LYS A 175 20.32 4.12 1.35
C LYS A 175 19.39 3.01 1.85
N TYR A 176 18.22 2.88 1.22
CA TYR A 176 17.35 1.73 1.45
C TYR A 176 18.11 0.44 1.13
N LEU A 177 17.93 -0.60 1.96
CA LEU A 177 18.38 -1.97 1.67
C LEU A 177 17.69 -2.43 0.38
N GLY A 178 18.36 -2.29 -0.77
CA GLY A 178 17.77 -2.58 -2.09
C GLY A 178 18.31 -1.72 -3.22
N ARG A 179 18.98 -0.59 -2.94
CA ARG A 179 19.67 0.18 -3.97
C ARG A 179 20.97 -0.54 -4.38
N THR A 180 20.90 -1.41 -5.38
CA THR A 180 22.11 -1.86 -6.08
C THR A 180 22.80 -0.64 -6.68
N ALA A 181 24.10 -0.50 -6.40
CA ALA A 181 24.91 0.54 -7.01
C ALA A 181 24.87 0.36 -8.54
N GLU A 182 24.39 1.38 -9.25
CA GLU A 182 24.77 1.62 -10.64
C GLU A 182 26.11 2.35 -10.67
#